data_AF-A0A8S1C080-F1
#
_entry.id   AF-A0A8S1C080-F1
#
_cell.length_a   1.000
_cell.length_b   1.000
_cell.length_c   1.000
_cell.angle_alpha   90.00
_cell.angle_beta   90.00
_cell.angle_gamma   90.00
#
_symmetry.space_group_name_H-M   'P 1'
#
loop_
_entity.id
_entity.type
_entity.pdbx_description
1 polymer ?
#
loop_
_entity_poly.entity_id
_entity_poly.type
_entity_poly.pdbx_seq_one_letter_code
_entity_poly.pdbx_strand_id
1 'polypeptide(L)'
;MPHSLLTRLFSIAESQRAYRFVQGKDWGFKKFIRRDFLLDEANGLLPDDKLTIFCEVSVVADSVNISGQSNTVQFKVPECRLSDDFGQLFENQKFSDVTLAVAGREFQAHKAILAARSPVFAAMFEHEMEERKHNRVEIADVDHEVLREMLRFIYTGRATNLEKMADDLLAAADKYALDRLKVMCEEALCTNLSIDNVADTLILADLHSADQLKAQAIEYINTHATDVMETQGWKSMVQSHPHLIAEAFRSLATQQIPPIGPPRKRVKLS
;
A
#
# COMPACT_ATOMS: atom_id res chain seq x y z
N MET A 1 27.91 3.67 20.39
CA MET A 1 27.78 3.19 21.78
C MET A 1 28.49 1.84 21.88
N PRO A 2 29.41 1.61 22.84
CA PRO A 2 30.08 0.33 22.96
C PRO A 2 29.09 -0.76 23.40
N HIS A 3 29.23 -1.95 22.82
CA HIS A 3 28.32 -3.10 22.94
C HIS A 3 28.05 -3.53 24.39
N SER A 4 28.92 -3.18 25.34
CA SER A 4 28.83 -3.53 26.77
C SER A 4 27.83 -2.69 27.59
N LEU A 5 27.51 -1.47 27.15
CA LEU A 5 26.51 -0.60 27.83
C LEU A 5 25.08 -1.00 27.46
N LEU A 6 24.85 -1.41 26.20
CA LEU A 6 23.57 -1.94 25.75
C LEU A 6 23.20 -3.20 26.54
N THR A 7 24.12 -4.17 26.67
CA THR A 7 23.86 -5.42 27.42
C THR A 7 23.58 -5.18 28.91
N ARG A 8 24.11 -4.11 29.52
CA ARG A 8 23.80 -3.74 30.92
C ARG A 8 22.44 -3.05 31.07
N LEU A 9 22.03 -2.22 30.11
CA LEU A 9 20.71 -1.55 30.13
C LEU A 9 19.56 -2.54 29.90
N PHE A 10 19.75 -3.54 29.02
CA PHE A 10 18.77 -4.61 28.79
C PHE A 10 18.45 -5.43 30.05
N SER A 11 19.33 -5.43 31.06
CA SER A 11 19.17 -6.25 32.26
C SER A 11 18.46 -5.54 33.43
N ILE A 12 18.08 -4.26 33.29
CA ILE A 12 17.47 -3.50 34.39
C ILE A 12 15.99 -3.82 34.54
N ALA A 13 15.23 -3.89 33.45
CA ALA A 13 13.83 -4.30 33.50
C ALA A 13 13.34 -4.80 32.14
N GLU A 14 12.95 -6.06 32.08
CA GLU A 14 12.35 -6.71 30.91
C GLU A 14 11.00 -7.32 31.31
N SER A 15 9.96 -7.11 30.50
CA SER A 15 8.69 -7.80 30.68
C SER A 15 8.56 -8.94 29.69
N GLN A 16 8.47 -10.18 30.19
CA GLN A 16 8.21 -11.37 29.37
C GLN A 16 6.74 -11.52 28.94
N ARG A 17 5.88 -10.57 29.30
CA ARG A 17 4.45 -10.58 28.97
C ARG A 17 4.07 -9.35 28.16
N ALA A 18 3.26 -9.56 27.13
CA ALA A 18 2.56 -8.50 26.44
C ALA A 18 1.39 -7.99 27.30
N TYR A 19 1.25 -6.67 27.39
CA TYR A 19 0.13 -6.03 28.07
C TYR A 19 -0.82 -5.41 27.06
N ARG A 20 -2.11 -5.41 27.38
CA ARG A 20 -3.11 -4.69 26.59
C ARG A 20 -3.01 -3.19 26.88
N PHE A 21 -2.70 -2.40 25.86
CA PHE A 21 -2.76 -0.95 25.90
C PHE A 21 -4.18 -0.47 25.56
N VAL A 22 -4.69 0.46 26.36
CA VAL A 22 -5.96 1.17 26.13
C VAL A 22 -5.72 2.64 26.45
N GLN A 23 -6.46 3.53 25.81
CA GLN A 23 -6.30 4.98 26.03
C GLN A 23 -6.42 5.32 27.52
N GLY A 24 -5.45 6.09 28.03
CA GLY A 24 -5.39 6.51 29.44
C GLY A 24 -4.81 5.47 30.40
N LYS A 25 -4.26 4.35 29.91
CA LYS A 25 -3.59 3.33 30.74
C LYS A 25 -2.11 3.25 30.39
N ASP A 26 -1.28 3.30 31.43
CA ASP A 26 0.17 3.09 31.33
C ASP A 26 0.58 1.71 31.87
N TRP A 27 1.77 1.28 31.47
CA TRP A 27 2.42 0.07 31.95
C TRP A 27 3.91 0.35 32.13
N GLY A 28 4.50 -0.18 33.19
CA GLY A 28 5.91 -0.01 33.47
C GLY A 28 6.28 -0.51 34.86
N PHE A 29 7.52 -0.26 35.26
CA PHE A 29 8.06 -0.70 36.53
C PHE A 29 8.04 0.45 37.53
N LYS A 30 7.14 0.41 38.52
CA LYS A 30 7.07 1.42 39.60
C LYS A 30 8.40 1.61 40.34
N LYS A 31 9.22 0.56 40.38
CA LYS A 31 10.56 0.55 40.98
C LYS A 31 11.57 0.11 39.93
N PHE A 32 11.83 0.97 38.96
CA PHE A 32 12.72 0.68 37.83
C PHE A 32 14.19 0.59 38.25
N ILE A 33 14.71 1.61 38.94
CA ILE A 33 16.09 1.63 39.44
C ILE A 33 16.15 2.34 40.79
N ARG A 34 17.05 1.90 41.67
CA ARG A 34 17.28 2.59 42.94
C ARG A 34 18.07 3.88 42.69
N ARG A 35 17.70 4.95 43.40
CA ARG A 35 18.31 6.27 43.25
C ARG A 35 19.80 6.28 43.60
N ASP A 36 20.20 5.60 44.66
CA ASP A 36 21.60 5.50 45.09
C ASP A 36 22.46 4.76 44.06
N PHE A 37 21.94 3.68 43.47
CA PHE A 37 22.61 2.97 42.39
C PHE A 37 22.75 3.81 41.12
N LEU A 38 21.71 4.59 40.78
CA LEU A 38 21.72 5.49 39.63
C LEU A 38 22.76 6.62 39.78
N LEU A 39 22.87 7.19 40.98
CA LEU A 39 23.74 8.35 41.29
C LEU A 39 25.20 7.98 41.56
N ASP A 40 25.51 6.70 41.76
CA ASP A 40 26.88 6.25 41.97
C ASP A 40 27.67 6.30 40.66
N GLU A 41 28.64 7.22 40.59
CA GLU A 41 29.49 7.45 39.42
C GLU A 41 30.22 6.18 38.95
N ALA A 42 30.50 5.24 39.86
CA ALA A 42 31.12 3.95 39.51
C ALA A 42 30.25 3.10 38.57
N ASN A 43 28.93 3.34 38.52
CA ASN A 43 28.01 2.62 37.65
C ASN A 43 27.91 3.22 36.24
N GLY A 44 28.38 4.46 36.04
CA GLY A 44 28.45 5.10 34.72
C GLY A 44 27.10 5.31 34.01
N LEU A 45 26.00 5.41 34.78
CA LEU A 45 24.64 5.54 34.23
C LEU A 45 24.18 7.00 34.03
N LEU A 46 24.96 7.97 34.53
CA LEU A 46 24.71 9.41 34.43
C LEU A 46 25.95 10.18 33.91
N PRO A 47 26.50 9.84 32.73
CA PRO A 47 27.57 10.65 32.15
C PRO A 47 27.05 12.08 31.90
N ASP A 48 27.83 13.08 32.32
CA ASP A 48 27.48 14.51 32.21
C ASP A 48 26.12 14.89 32.83
N ASP A 49 25.73 14.21 33.93
CA ASP A 49 24.43 14.40 34.60
C ASP A 49 23.21 14.14 33.69
N LYS A 50 23.38 13.28 32.67
CA LYS A 50 22.33 12.92 31.71
C LYS A 50 21.92 11.46 31.85
N LEU A 51 20.64 11.24 32.17
CA LEU A 51 20.02 9.92 32.13
C LEU A 51 19.47 9.64 30.73
N THR A 52 19.99 8.60 30.08
CA THR A 52 19.47 8.11 28.80
C THR A 52 18.67 6.83 29.04
N ILE A 53 17.35 6.87 28.75
CA ILE A 53 16.46 5.71 28.88
C ILE A 53 16.26 5.09 27.51
N PHE A 54 16.52 3.79 27.39
CA PHE A 54 16.22 3.01 26.19
C PHE A 54 14.96 2.19 26.44
N CYS A 55 14.00 2.26 25.52
CA CYS A 55 12.74 1.53 25.59
C CYS A 55 12.54 0.77 24.28
N GLU A 56 12.42 -0.55 24.37
CA GLU A 56 12.07 -1.41 23.25
C GLU A 56 10.64 -1.92 23.43
N VAL A 57 9.85 -1.82 22.36
CA VAL A 57 8.43 -2.20 22.37
C VAL A 57 8.18 -3.22 21.27
N SER A 58 7.68 -4.40 21.65
CA SER A 58 7.22 -5.42 20.71
C SER A 58 5.70 -5.50 20.73
N VAL A 59 5.07 -5.26 19.57
CA VAL A 59 3.61 -5.35 19.42
C VAL A 59 3.27 -6.71 18.83
N VAL A 60 2.40 -7.46 19.52
CA VAL A 60 1.92 -8.77 19.06
C VAL A 60 0.51 -8.60 18.52
N ALA A 61 0.30 -8.96 17.25
CA ALA A 61 -1.00 -9.05 16.62
C ALA A 61 -1.33 -10.51 16.31
N ASP A 62 -2.58 -10.92 16.50
CA ASP A 62 -3.03 -12.27 16.15
C ASP A 62 -2.98 -12.45 14.62
N SER A 63 -2.19 -13.41 14.15
CA SER A 63 -2.20 -13.85 12.76
C SER A 63 -2.95 -15.18 12.65
N VAL A 64 -3.91 -15.26 11.72
CA VAL A 64 -4.59 -16.52 11.39
C VAL A 64 -3.78 -17.21 10.30
N ASN A 65 -3.15 -18.34 10.62
CA ASN A 65 -2.51 -19.18 9.62
C ASN A 65 -3.57 -19.85 8.76
N ILE A 66 -3.74 -19.39 7.51
CA ILE A 66 -4.56 -20.08 6.51
C ILE A 66 -3.70 -21.20 5.91
N SER A 67 -3.65 -22.35 6.58
CA SER A 67 -3.03 -23.54 6.00
C SER A 67 -3.96 -24.12 4.93
N GLY A 68 -3.50 -24.12 3.67
CA GLY A 68 -4.18 -24.83 2.57
C GLY A 68 -4.38 -26.31 2.91
N GLN A 69 -5.53 -26.86 2.51
CA GLN A 69 -6.02 -28.20 2.86
C GLN A 69 -4.93 -29.29 2.85
N SER A 70 -4.69 -29.90 4.01
CA SER A 70 -3.85 -31.11 4.12
C SER A 70 -4.68 -32.32 3.73
N ASN A 71 -4.60 -32.74 2.47
CA ASN A 71 -5.21 -33.98 2.02
C ASN A 71 -4.40 -35.18 2.50
N THR A 72 -5.06 -36.10 3.20
CA THR A 72 -4.52 -37.31 3.84
C THR A 72 -4.16 -38.44 2.86
N VAL A 73 -3.80 -38.12 1.60
CA VAL A 73 -3.22 -39.06 0.63
C VAL A 73 -2.15 -38.32 -0.18
N GLN A 74 -0.90 -38.80 -0.17
CA GLN A 74 0.26 -38.17 -0.82
C GLN A 74 0.26 -38.34 -2.35
N PHE A 75 -0.69 -37.73 -3.05
CA PHE A 75 -0.57 -37.52 -4.49
C PHE A 75 0.25 -36.26 -4.75
N LYS A 76 1.34 -36.38 -5.52
CA LYS A 76 2.10 -35.22 -6.02
C LYS A 76 1.36 -34.62 -7.21
N VAL A 77 0.42 -33.72 -6.94
CA VAL A 77 -0.25 -32.94 -7.98
C VAL A 77 0.72 -31.88 -8.50
N PRO A 78 1.02 -31.82 -9.81
CA PRO A 78 1.83 -30.74 -10.38
C PRO A 78 1.15 -29.37 -10.21
N GLU A 79 1.96 -28.31 -10.16
CA GLU A 79 1.43 -26.95 -10.07
C GLU A 79 0.61 -26.56 -11.31
N CYS A 80 -0.42 -25.74 -11.10
CA CYS A 80 -1.22 -25.20 -12.18
C CYS A 80 -0.39 -24.22 -13.01
N ARG A 81 -0.23 -24.50 -14.32
CA ARG A 81 0.55 -23.66 -15.24
C ARG A 81 -0.29 -22.74 -16.13
N LEU A 82 -1.59 -22.62 -15.86
CA LEU A 82 -2.52 -21.83 -16.68
C LEU A 82 -1.99 -20.42 -16.96
N SER A 83 -1.55 -19.71 -15.91
CA SER A 83 -0.95 -18.37 -16.04
C SER A 83 0.27 -18.37 -16.97
N ASP A 84 1.14 -19.37 -16.88
CA ASP A 84 2.38 -19.42 -17.66
C ASP A 84 2.08 -19.80 -19.11
N ASP A 85 1.14 -20.72 -19.34
CA ASP A 85 0.71 -21.14 -20.67
C ASP A 85 0.04 -19.97 -21.43
N PHE A 86 -0.78 -19.15 -20.76
CA PHE A 86 -1.34 -17.92 -21.33
C PHE A 86 -0.27 -16.83 -21.53
N GLY A 87 0.67 -16.69 -20.59
CA GLY A 87 1.83 -15.81 -20.78
C GLY A 87 2.63 -16.14 -22.05
N GLN A 88 2.81 -17.44 -22.34
CA GLN A 88 3.46 -17.89 -23.57
C GLN A 88 2.66 -17.56 -24.85
N LEU A 89 1.33 -17.51 -24.79
CA LEU A 89 0.53 -17.05 -25.94
C LEU A 89 0.82 -15.58 -26.27
N PHE A 90 0.98 -14.74 -25.25
CA PHE A 90 1.35 -13.33 -25.43
C PHE A 90 2.77 -13.18 -25.99
N GLU A 91 3.77 -13.81 -25.37
CA GLU A 91 5.18 -13.66 -25.78
C GLU A 91 5.45 -14.24 -27.18
N ASN A 92 4.82 -15.37 -27.52
CA ASN A 92 5.01 -16.01 -28.82
C ASN A 92 4.07 -15.50 -29.92
N GLN A 93 3.07 -14.66 -29.57
CA GLN A 93 2.14 -14.03 -30.51
C GLN A 93 1.34 -15.03 -31.39
N LYS A 94 1.16 -16.26 -30.93
CA LYS A 94 0.49 -17.31 -31.72
C LYS A 94 -1.01 -17.17 -31.66
N PHE A 95 -1.68 -17.23 -32.81
CA PHE A 95 -3.15 -17.16 -32.95
C PHE A 95 -3.76 -15.81 -32.58
N SER A 96 -2.97 -14.73 -32.64
CA SER A 96 -3.45 -13.37 -32.45
C SER A 96 -4.48 -12.99 -33.50
N ASP A 97 -5.47 -12.19 -33.09
CA ASP A 97 -6.59 -11.71 -33.90
C ASP A 97 -6.80 -10.19 -33.76
N VAL A 98 -5.88 -9.49 -33.08
CA VAL A 98 -5.84 -8.04 -32.95
C VAL A 98 -4.41 -7.52 -32.79
N THR A 99 -4.14 -6.37 -33.40
CA THR A 99 -2.90 -5.59 -33.25
C THR A 99 -3.15 -4.37 -32.37
N LEU A 100 -2.37 -4.19 -31.31
CA LEU A 100 -2.35 -2.98 -30.49
C LEU A 100 -1.13 -2.15 -30.87
N ALA A 101 -1.34 -0.95 -31.40
CA ALA A 101 -0.28 -0.06 -31.83
C ALA A 101 -0.05 1.06 -30.82
N VAL A 102 1.20 1.31 -30.46
CA VAL A 102 1.63 2.33 -29.49
C VAL A 102 2.93 2.98 -29.97
N ALA A 103 2.93 4.30 -30.16
CA ALA A 103 4.10 5.06 -30.59
C ALA A 103 4.90 4.43 -31.77
N GLY A 104 4.19 3.86 -32.75
CA GLY A 104 4.80 3.20 -33.93
C GLY A 104 5.33 1.79 -33.69
N ARG A 105 5.14 1.21 -32.50
CA ARG A 105 5.39 -0.20 -32.16
C ARG A 105 4.07 -0.95 -32.07
N GLU A 106 4.13 -2.27 -32.23
CA GLU A 106 2.93 -3.11 -32.29
C GLU A 106 3.04 -4.34 -31.37
N PHE A 107 1.92 -4.66 -30.72
CA PHE A 107 1.71 -5.90 -29.97
C PHE A 107 0.63 -6.74 -30.63
N GLN A 108 0.92 -8.02 -30.83
CA GLN A 108 -0.07 -9.01 -31.23
C GLN A 108 -0.79 -9.55 -29.99
N ALA A 109 -2.12 -9.60 -30.02
CA ALA A 109 -2.94 -10.03 -28.89
C ALA A 109 -4.20 -10.79 -29.31
N HIS A 110 -5.00 -11.20 -28.32
CA HIS A 110 -6.19 -12.01 -28.49
C HIS A 110 -7.41 -11.29 -27.92
N LYS A 111 -8.38 -10.93 -28.77
CA LYS A 111 -9.59 -10.21 -28.38
C LYS A 111 -10.34 -10.91 -27.26
N ALA A 112 -10.48 -12.23 -27.34
CA ALA A 112 -11.19 -13.01 -26.33
C ALA A 112 -10.56 -12.88 -24.93
N ILE A 113 -9.22 -12.89 -24.84
CA ILE A 113 -8.50 -12.76 -23.57
C ILE A 113 -8.63 -11.32 -23.06
N LEU A 114 -8.38 -10.33 -23.92
CA LEU A 114 -8.48 -8.92 -23.56
C LEU A 114 -9.90 -8.57 -23.08
N ALA A 115 -10.94 -8.95 -23.82
CA ALA A 115 -12.33 -8.71 -23.48
C ALA A 115 -12.76 -9.43 -22.18
N ALA A 116 -12.30 -10.66 -21.96
CA ALA A 116 -12.62 -11.38 -20.74
C ALA A 116 -11.99 -10.77 -19.47
N ARG A 117 -10.95 -9.95 -19.63
CA ARG A 117 -10.13 -9.43 -18.52
C ARG A 117 -10.25 -7.93 -18.32
N SER A 118 -10.77 -7.20 -19.31
CA SER A 118 -10.97 -5.75 -19.26
C SER A 118 -12.34 -5.41 -19.88
N PRO A 119 -13.28 -4.84 -19.09
CA PRO A 119 -14.55 -4.34 -19.60
C PRO A 119 -14.39 -3.30 -20.73
N VAL A 120 -13.31 -2.52 -20.70
CA VAL A 120 -13.00 -1.51 -21.71
C VAL A 120 -12.64 -2.16 -23.04
N PHE A 121 -11.78 -3.18 -23.04
CA PHE A 121 -11.52 -3.96 -24.25
C PHE A 121 -12.75 -4.74 -24.71
N ALA A 122 -13.58 -5.24 -23.79
CA ALA A 122 -14.83 -5.92 -24.15
C ALA A 122 -15.75 -5.00 -24.95
N ALA A 123 -16.05 -3.80 -24.42
CA ALA A 123 -16.87 -2.80 -25.09
C ALA A 123 -16.25 -2.37 -26.44
N MET A 124 -14.92 -2.19 -26.49
CA MET A 124 -14.19 -1.84 -27.70
C MET A 124 -14.37 -2.86 -28.83
N PHE A 125 -14.41 -4.16 -28.50
CA PHE A 125 -14.53 -5.23 -29.50
C PHE A 125 -15.98 -5.66 -29.79
N GLU A 126 -16.92 -5.38 -28.89
CA GLU A 126 -18.34 -5.72 -29.07
C GLU A 126 -19.04 -4.74 -30.03
N HIS A 127 -18.75 -3.44 -29.92
CA HIS A 127 -19.38 -2.41 -30.76
C HIS A 127 -18.75 -2.31 -32.16
N GLU A 128 -19.52 -1.89 -33.16
CA GLU A 128 -19.06 -1.70 -34.55
C GLU A 128 -18.19 -0.44 -34.72
N MET A 129 -17.11 -0.34 -33.95
CA MET A 129 -16.12 0.73 -34.08
C MET A 129 -15.03 0.35 -35.10
N GLU A 130 -14.25 1.32 -35.55
CA GLU A 130 -13.22 1.13 -36.59
C GLU A 130 -12.17 0.07 -36.21
N GLU A 131 -11.93 -0.08 -34.90
CA GLU A 131 -11.05 -1.10 -34.30
C GLU A 131 -11.55 -2.52 -34.58
N ARG A 132 -12.88 -2.72 -34.55
CA ARG A 132 -13.49 -4.02 -34.88
C ARG A 132 -13.36 -4.34 -36.36
N LYS A 133 -13.43 -3.32 -37.23
CA LYS A 133 -13.33 -3.49 -38.70
C LYS A 133 -11.91 -3.81 -39.15
N HIS A 134 -10.91 -3.20 -38.53
CA HIS A 134 -9.50 -3.30 -38.95
C HIS A 134 -8.66 -4.25 -38.08
N ASN A 135 -9.24 -4.81 -37.01
CA ASN A 135 -8.52 -5.63 -36.02
C ASN A 135 -7.27 -4.92 -35.49
N ARG A 136 -7.33 -3.59 -35.36
CA ARG A 136 -6.21 -2.76 -34.96
C ARG A 136 -6.69 -1.65 -34.03
N VAL A 137 -6.02 -1.50 -32.89
CA VAL A 137 -6.33 -0.50 -31.87
C VAL A 137 -5.13 0.43 -31.73
N GLU A 138 -5.36 1.74 -31.82
CA GLU A 138 -4.35 2.76 -31.56
C GLU A 138 -4.38 3.18 -30.09
N ILE A 139 -3.24 3.06 -29.41
CA ILE A 139 -3.06 3.45 -28.00
C ILE A 139 -2.05 4.60 -27.97
N ALA A 140 -2.54 5.79 -27.68
CA ALA A 140 -1.75 7.03 -27.77
C ALA A 140 -1.20 7.52 -26.43
N ASP A 141 -1.76 7.08 -25.31
CA ASP A 141 -1.61 7.66 -23.97
C ASP A 141 -1.04 6.69 -22.94
N VAL A 142 -0.40 5.61 -23.40
CA VAL A 142 0.31 4.64 -22.55
C VAL A 142 1.67 4.39 -23.17
N ASP A 143 2.73 4.44 -22.36
CA ASP A 143 4.07 4.07 -22.82
C ASP A 143 4.14 2.59 -23.24
N HIS A 144 5.02 2.28 -24.18
CA HIS A 144 5.18 0.92 -24.70
C HIS A 144 5.55 -0.11 -23.61
N GLU A 145 6.41 0.24 -22.65
CA GLU A 145 6.80 -0.67 -21.56
C GLU A 145 5.66 -0.88 -20.56
N VAL A 146 4.92 0.19 -20.25
CA VAL A 146 3.74 0.16 -19.38
C VAL A 146 2.64 -0.69 -20.00
N LEU A 147 2.37 -0.50 -21.31
CA LEU A 147 1.41 -1.31 -22.04
C LEU A 147 1.81 -2.79 -22.04
N ARG A 148 3.10 -3.10 -22.24
CA ARG A 148 3.59 -4.48 -22.20
C ARG A 148 3.34 -5.11 -20.83
N GLU A 149 3.63 -4.41 -19.75
CA GLU A 149 3.43 -4.93 -18.38
C GLU A 149 1.93 -5.11 -18.08
N MET A 150 1.08 -4.17 -18.50
CA MET A 150 -0.38 -4.28 -18.41
C MET A 150 -0.91 -5.49 -19.19
N LEU A 151 -0.44 -5.70 -20.43
CA LEU A 151 -0.83 -6.87 -21.22
C LEU A 151 -0.36 -8.16 -20.55
N ARG A 152 0.86 -8.20 -20.04
CA ARG A 152 1.34 -9.37 -19.29
C ARG A 152 0.46 -9.66 -18.06
N PHE A 153 0.01 -8.63 -17.34
CA PHE A 153 -0.95 -8.80 -16.26
C PHE A 153 -2.29 -9.37 -16.76
N ILE A 154 -2.81 -8.90 -17.90
CA ILE A 154 -4.05 -9.41 -18.48
C ILE A 154 -3.97 -10.93 -18.72
N TYR A 155 -2.85 -11.42 -19.25
CA TYR A 155 -2.66 -12.85 -19.56
C TYR A 155 -2.32 -13.70 -18.34
N THR A 156 -1.59 -13.17 -17.36
CA THR A 156 -0.97 -13.97 -16.30
C THR A 156 -1.47 -13.65 -14.89
N GLY A 157 -2.12 -12.50 -14.69
CA GLY A 157 -2.46 -11.95 -13.38
C GLY A 157 -1.25 -11.47 -12.57
N ARG A 158 -0.06 -11.38 -13.19
CA ARG A 158 1.20 -10.97 -12.57
C ARG A 158 1.79 -9.76 -13.29
N ALA A 159 2.40 -8.85 -12.53
CA ALA A 159 3.16 -7.71 -13.03
C ALA A 159 4.49 -7.65 -12.26
N THR A 160 5.59 -8.17 -12.83
CA THR A 160 6.88 -8.28 -12.13
C THR A 160 7.71 -7.00 -12.19
N ASN A 161 7.41 -6.08 -13.11
CA ASN A 161 8.11 -4.79 -13.20
C ASN A 161 7.30 -3.65 -12.59
N LEU A 162 6.19 -3.94 -11.92
CA LEU A 162 5.25 -2.96 -11.37
C LEU A 162 5.95 -1.89 -10.53
N GLU A 163 6.88 -2.27 -9.65
CA GLU A 163 7.58 -1.34 -8.75
C GLU A 163 8.34 -0.22 -9.49
N LYS A 164 8.72 -0.44 -10.76
CA LYS A 164 9.50 0.53 -11.55
C LYS A 164 8.62 1.57 -12.27
N MET A 165 7.31 1.33 -12.35
CA MET A 165 6.36 2.07 -13.19
C MET A 165 4.97 2.13 -12.54
N ALA A 166 4.91 2.13 -11.20
CA ALA A 166 3.66 1.93 -10.48
C ALA A 166 2.65 3.05 -10.71
N ASP A 167 3.14 4.27 -10.92
CA ASP A 167 2.36 5.47 -11.26
C ASP A 167 1.73 5.37 -12.66
N ASP A 168 2.54 5.13 -13.68
CA ASP A 168 2.04 4.99 -15.06
C ASP A 168 1.14 3.75 -15.21
N LEU A 169 1.49 2.66 -14.51
CA LEU A 169 0.71 1.42 -14.53
C LEU A 169 -0.60 1.57 -13.76
N LEU A 170 -0.66 2.41 -12.72
CA LEU A 170 -1.91 2.79 -12.05
C LEU A 170 -2.85 3.50 -13.04
N ALA A 171 -2.33 4.49 -13.78
CA ALA A 171 -3.08 5.22 -14.79
C ALA A 171 -3.63 4.29 -15.88
N ALA A 172 -2.80 3.37 -16.37
CA ALA A 172 -3.21 2.37 -17.35
C ALA A 172 -4.26 1.40 -16.77
N ALA A 173 -4.06 0.91 -15.54
CA ALA A 173 -4.99 -0.01 -14.89
C ALA A 173 -6.37 0.61 -14.68
N ASP A 174 -6.42 1.89 -14.26
CA ASP A 174 -7.67 2.64 -14.12
C ASP A 174 -8.36 2.81 -15.49
N LYS A 175 -7.61 3.27 -16.51
CA LYS A 175 -8.14 3.47 -17.87
C LYS A 175 -8.75 2.21 -18.46
N TYR A 176 -8.14 1.04 -18.26
CA TYR A 176 -8.60 -0.24 -18.80
C TYR A 176 -9.46 -1.05 -17.81
N ALA A 177 -9.87 -0.46 -16.70
CA ALA A 177 -10.70 -1.07 -15.66
C ALA A 177 -10.16 -2.43 -15.16
N LEU A 178 -8.87 -2.44 -14.79
CA LEU A 178 -8.15 -3.58 -14.25
C LEU A 178 -8.01 -3.46 -12.72
N ASP A 179 -9.12 -3.55 -11.99
CA ASP A 179 -9.20 -3.24 -10.55
C ASP A 179 -8.12 -3.92 -9.69
N ARG A 180 -7.82 -5.20 -9.94
CA ARG A 180 -6.78 -5.90 -9.18
C ARG A 180 -5.38 -5.35 -9.46
N LEU A 181 -5.08 -4.98 -10.71
CA LEU A 181 -3.79 -4.35 -11.03
C LEU A 181 -3.71 -2.96 -10.41
N LYS A 182 -4.81 -2.21 -10.44
CA LYS A 182 -4.93 -0.90 -9.80
C LYS A 182 -4.58 -0.97 -8.32
N VAL A 183 -5.18 -1.90 -7.58
CA VAL A 183 -4.88 -2.11 -6.15
C VAL A 183 -3.44 -2.58 -5.92
N MET A 184 -2.85 -3.41 -6.80
CA MET A 184 -1.44 -3.76 -6.71
C MET A 184 -0.51 -2.54 -6.88
N CYS A 185 -0.86 -1.61 -7.77
CA CYS A 185 -0.15 -0.34 -7.91
C CYS A 185 -0.33 0.54 -6.67
N GLU A 186 -1.55 0.59 -6.10
CA GLU A 186 -1.83 1.30 -4.84
C GLU A 186 -0.94 0.80 -3.69
N GLU A 187 -0.82 -0.52 -3.52
CA GLU A 187 0.03 -1.12 -2.49
C GLU A 187 1.52 -0.74 -2.67
N ALA A 188 2.02 -0.81 -3.91
CA ALA A 188 3.41 -0.47 -4.20
C ALA A 188 3.71 1.02 -3.99
N LEU A 189 2.81 1.91 -4.40
CA LEU A 189 2.93 3.36 -4.17
C LEU A 189 2.82 3.69 -2.68
N CYS A 190 1.91 3.03 -1.96
CA CYS A 190 1.74 3.20 -0.52
C CYS A 190 3.01 2.83 0.25
N THR A 191 3.67 1.72 -0.13
CA THR A 191 4.90 1.25 0.53
C THR A 191 6.07 2.22 0.32
N ASN A 192 6.03 3.03 -0.73
CA ASN A 192 7.06 4.02 -1.08
C ASN A 192 6.69 5.46 -0.67
N LEU A 193 5.63 5.66 0.13
CA LEU A 193 5.28 6.98 0.63
C LEU A 193 6.42 7.57 1.48
N SER A 194 6.69 8.84 1.24
CA SER A 194 7.69 9.63 1.95
C SER A 194 7.21 11.07 2.11
N ILE A 195 7.87 11.84 2.97
CA ILE A 195 7.56 13.26 3.17
C ILE A 195 7.60 14.03 1.85
N ASP A 196 8.58 13.71 0.99
CA ASP A 196 8.83 14.45 -0.26
C ASP A 196 7.82 14.14 -1.36
N ASN A 197 7.28 12.91 -1.42
CA ASN A 197 6.43 12.47 -2.53
C ASN A 197 4.92 12.40 -2.21
N VAL A 198 4.52 12.41 -0.94
CA VAL A 198 3.14 12.10 -0.54
C VAL A 198 2.10 13.07 -1.14
N ALA A 199 2.45 14.32 -1.38
CA ALA A 199 1.56 15.29 -2.01
C ALA A 199 1.27 14.90 -3.48
N ASP A 200 2.31 14.54 -4.23
CA ASP A 200 2.18 14.12 -5.63
C ASP A 200 1.45 12.77 -5.72
N THR A 201 1.75 11.83 -4.81
CA THR A 201 1.04 10.55 -4.72
C THR A 201 -0.44 10.74 -4.39
N LEU A 202 -0.79 11.70 -3.52
CA LEU A 202 -2.19 12.00 -3.21
C LEU A 202 -2.95 12.55 -4.42
N ILE A 203 -2.32 13.45 -5.19
CA ILE A 203 -2.89 13.97 -6.45
C ILE A 203 -3.10 12.82 -7.44
N LEU A 204 -2.10 11.96 -7.61
CA LEU A 204 -2.17 10.79 -8.49
C LEU A 204 -3.31 9.85 -8.07
N ALA A 205 -3.44 9.60 -6.77
CA ALA A 205 -4.48 8.74 -6.24
C ALA A 205 -5.89 9.31 -6.47
N ASP A 206 -6.07 10.62 -6.30
CA ASP A 206 -7.33 11.30 -6.61
C ASP A 206 -7.65 11.25 -8.12
N LEU A 207 -6.66 11.54 -8.97
CA LEU A 207 -6.80 11.56 -10.42
C LEU A 207 -7.29 10.22 -10.97
N HIS A 208 -6.76 9.12 -10.43
CA HIS A 208 -7.08 7.76 -10.86
C HIS A 208 -8.07 7.06 -9.95
N SER A 209 -8.83 7.78 -9.11
CA SER A 209 -9.84 7.20 -8.21
C SER A 209 -9.32 5.98 -7.42
N ALA A 210 -8.10 6.09 -6.90
CA ALA A 210 -7.38 5.05 -6.18
C ALA A 210 -7.62 5.22 -4.67
N ASP A 211 -8.79 4.78 -4.22
CA ASP A 211 -9.35 5.14 -2.91
C ASP A 211 -8.51 4.65 -1.72
N GLN A 212 -7.87 3.47 -1.83
CA GLN A 212 -7.06 2.93 -0.72
C GLN A 212 -5.75 3.71 -0.59
N LEU A 213 -5.07 3.96 -1.71
CA LEU A 213 -3.86 4.79 -1.73
C LEU A 213 -4.15 6.21 -1.27
N LYS A 214 -5.28 6.80 -1.69
CA LYS A 214 -5.71 8.14 -1.27
C LYS A 214 -5.90 8.21 0.24
N ALA A 215 -6.59 7.23 0.82
CA ALA A 215 -6.79 7.16 2.28
C ALA A 215 -5.46 7.04 3.04
N GLN A 216 -4.55 6.18 2.56
CA GLN A 216 -3.23 5.97 3.18
C GLN A 216 -2.33 7.21 3.04
N ALA A 217 -2.35 7.90 1.90
CA ALA A 217 -1.62 9.15 1.71
C ALA A 217 -2.13 10.25 2.66
N ILE A 218 -3.45 10.39 2.82
CA ILE A 218 -4.03 11.33 3.78
C ILE A 218 -3.62 11.00 5.23
N GLU A 219 -3.64 9.72 5.61
CA GLU A 219 -3.19 9.27 6.93
C GLU A 219 -1.71 9.58 7.17
N TYR A 220 -0.87 9.33 6.16
CA TYR A 220 0.55 9.66 6.20
C TYR A 220 0.79 11.16 6.39
N ILE A 221 0.07 12.00 5.64
CA ILE A 221 0.12 13.47 5.76
C ILE A 221 -0.28 13.90 7.16
N ASN A 222 -1.37 13.39 7.71
CA ASN A 222 -1.84 13.76 9.05
C ASN A 222 -0.83 13.37 10.14
N THR A 223 -0.09 12.27 9.95
CA THR A 223 0.94 11.81 10.89
C THR A 223 2.23 12.65 10.81
N HIS A 224 2.59 13.16 9.63
CA HIS A 224 3.84 13.89 9.37
C HIS A 224 3.59 15.35 8.96
N ALA A 225 2.46 15.93 9.39
CA ALA A 225 1.92 17.18 8.84
C ALA A 225 2.93 18.34 8.89
N THR A 226 3.69 18.46 9.97
CA THR A 226 4.69 19.52 10.14
C THR A 226 5.76 19.50 9.05
N ASP A 227 6.25 18.32 8.70
CA ASP A 227 7.35 18.19 7.74
C ASP A 227 6.82 18.26 6.31
N VAL A 228 5.68 17.61 6.04
CA VAL A 228 5.02 17.63 4.73
C VAL A 228 4.64 19.06 4.33
N MET A 229 4.14 19.88 5.26
CA MET A 229 3.74 21.26 4.97
C MET A 229 4.89 22.15 4.48
N GLU A 230 6.14 21.80 4.80
CA GLU A 230 7.31 22.55 4.36
C GLU A 230 7.79 22.17 2.96
N THR A 231 7.35 21.03 2.42
CA THR A 231 7.73 20.56 1.09
C THR A 231 7.18 21.44 -0.03
N GLN A 232 7.92 21.49 -1.14
CA GLN A 232 7.45 22.18 -2.34
C GLN A 232 6.23 21.49 -2.97
N GLY A 233 6.17 20.14 -2.91
CA GLY A 233 5.04 19.36 -3.40
C GLY A 233 3.73 19.75 -2.70
N TRP A 234 3.74 19.82 -1.36
CA TRP A 234 2.58 20.28 -0.60
C TRP A 234 2.18 21.72 -0.97
N LYS A 235 3.14 22.65 -1.00
CA LYS A 235 2.88 24.06 -1.32
C LYS A 235 2.24 24.22 -2.72
N SER A 236 2.67 23.41 -3.69
CA SER A 236 2.07 23.34 -5.03
C SER A 236 0.68 22.71 -5.02
N MET A 237 0.47 21.63 -4.26
CA MET A 237 -0.83 20.96 -4.12
C MET A 237 -1.89 21.89 -3.51
N VAL A 238 -1.54 22.69 -2.50
CA VAL A 238 -2.46 23.68 -1.89
C VAL A 238 -3.03 24.65 -2.93
N GLN A 239 -2.23 25.04 -3.92
CA GLN A 239 -2.65 25.97 -4.97
C GLN A 239 -3.44 25.28 -6.08
N SER A 240 -3.03 24.08 -6.48
CA SER A 240 -3.56 23.36 -7.64
C SER A 240 -4.78 22.48 -7.32
N HIS A 241 -4.84 21.88 -6.13
CA HIS A 241 -5.84 20.88 -5.72
C HIS A 241 -6.35 21.15 -4.28
N PRO A 242 -6.97 22.33 -4.02
CA PRO A 242 -7.39 22.71 -2.67
C PRO A 242 -8.45 21.79 -2.05
N HIS A 243 -9.19 21.01 -2.84
CA HIS A 243 -10.16 20.04 -2.34
C HIS A 243 -9.49 18.90 -1.55
N LEU A 244 -8.27 18.51 -1.92
CA LEU A 244 -7.50 17.48 -1.22
C LEU A 244 -7.10 17.93 0.18
N ILE A 245 -6.82 19.23 0.36
CA ILE A 245 -6.56 19.82 1.67
C ILE A 245 -7.81 19.75 2.55
N ALA A 246 -8.97 20.10 1.99
CA ALA A 246 -10.24 20.02 2.71
C ALA A 246 -10.59 18.57 3.10
N GLU A 247 -10.20 17.59 2.29
CA GLU A 247 -10.39 16.18 2.58
C GLU A 247 -9.43 15.67 3.67
N ALA A 248 -8.15 16.02 3.60
CA ALA A 248 -7.17 15.70 4.63
C ALA A 248 -7.57 16.30 5.99
N PHE A 249 -8.00 17.57 6.00
CA PHE A 249 -8.49 18.24 7.20
C PHE A 249 -9.77 17.60 7.75
N ARG A 250 -10.71 17.19 6.89
CA ARG A 250 -11.90 16.44 7.31
C ARG A 250 -11.53 15.10 7.96
N SER A 251 -10.58 14.37 7.37
CA SER A 251 -10.07 13.11 7.93
C SER A 251 -9.42 13.33 9.31
N LEU A 252 -8.64 14.39 9.47
CA LEU A 252 -8.05 14.74 10.77
C LEU A 252 -9.13 15.07 11.82
N ALA A 253 -10.17 15.80 11.44
CA ALA A 253 -11.25 16.19 12.34
C ALA A 253 -12.10 14.98 12.81
N THR A 254 -12.35 14.00 11.93
CA THR A 254 -13.12 12.81 12.29
C THR A 254 -12.37 11.88 13.25
N GLN A 255 -11.03 11.80 13.14
CA GLN A 255 -10.21 11.04 14.09
C GLN A 255 -10.23 11.60 15.52
N GLN A 256 -10.53 12.89 15.70
CA GLN A 256 -10.57 13.55 17.00
C GLN A 256 -11.93 13.41 17.72
N ILE A 257 -12.96 12.90 17.05
CA ILE A 257 -14.29 12.69 17.67
C ILE A 257 -14.28 11.32 18.36
N PRO A 258 -14.35 11.24 19.70
CA PRO A 258 -14.43 9.94 20.37
C PRO A 258 -15.72 9.22 19.97
N PRO A 259 -15.71 7.88 19.84
CA PRO A 259 -16.89 7.11 19.48
C PRO A 259 -18.02 7.42 20.48
N ILE A 260 -19.15 7.89 19.95
CA ILE A 260 -20.36 8.14 20.74
C ILE A 260 -20.73 6.82 21.41
N GLY A 261 -20.50 6.75 22.72
CA GLY A 261 -20.89 5.59 23.53
C GLY A 261 -22.39 5.30 23.39
N PRO A 262 -22.83 4.05 23.60
CA PRO A 262 -24.21 3.67 23.38
C PRO A 262 -25.18 4.55 24.18
N PRO A 263 -26.37 4.86 23.64
CA PRO A 263 -27.31 5.79 24.27
C PRO A 263 -27.65 5.33 25.69
N ARG A 264 -27.51 6.23 26.67
CA ARG A 264 -27.88 5.99 28.06
C ARG A 264 -29.32 5.48 28.10
N LYS A 265 -29.51 4.25 28.62
CA LYS A 265 -30.84 3.68 28.85
C LYS A 265 -31.66 4.67 29.69
N ARG A 266 -32.82 5.07 29.17
CA ARG A 266 -33.82 5.85 29.91
C ARG A 266 -34.08 5.17 31.25
N VAL A 267 -33.77 5.86 32.34
CA VAL A 267 -34.19 5.46 33.68
C VAL A 267 -35.71 5.49 33.70
N LYS A 268 -36.34 4.33 33.90
CA LYS A 268 -37.76 4.27 34.24
C LYS A 268 -37.89 4.80 35.67
N LEU A 269 -38.53 5.95 35.83
CA LEU A 269 -39.03 6.40 37.13
C LEU A 269 -40.14 5.44 37.55
N SER A 270 -39.94 4.82 38.71
CA SER A 270 -40.95 4.07 39.48
C SER A 270 -41.93 5.00 40.16
#